data_AF-A0A7D7RU86-F1
#
_entry.id   AF-A0A7D7RU86-F1
#
_cell.length_a   1.000
_cell.length_b   1.000
_cell.length_c   1.000
_cell.angle_alpha   90.00
_cell.angle_beta   90.00
_cell.angle_gamma   90.00
#
_symmetry.space_group_name_H-M   'P 1'
#
loop_
_entity.id
_entity.type
_entity.pdbx_description
1 polymer ?
#
loop_
_entity_poly.entity_id
_entity_poly.type
_entity_poly.pdbx_seq_one_letter_code
_entity_poly.pdbx_strand_id
1 'polypeptide(L)'
;MKVQAITLSLAALLGSSAALANPGFAGAPDLYANIPNPLPQGRHIDVGATADGKAGLVVFDKTQTGNTANNKMVALDKMASMAGRWYVSKNIMHKDNQGVYVGRMYNMTGLYSWIPGMPDHSKLGRMSFAQVGNNDVWFGEWADVAAGAANGSAGSNRTVFYSGVGKTTNLPTSGTATYTVKGINNHVAHNTAVLQGQLTADFGNNRLNGTLSRSDLSITINNATINTADASFSGAAKANGSINGTTQGHFYGNQGAALAGIAKFNGNSQLDTAFGGAKQ
;
A
#
# COMPACT_ATOMS: atom_id res chain seq x y z
N MET A 1 13.90 -53.84 6.82
CA MET A 1 12.72 -53.00 6.51
C MET A 1 13.21 -51.59 6.26
N LYS A 2 13.16 -51.12 5.00
CA LYS A 2 13.45 -49.72 4.64
C LYS A 2 12.16 -48.91 4.81
N VAL A 3 12.18 -47.88 5.64
CA VAL A 3 11.08 -46.90 5.71
C VAL A 3 11.45 -45.76 4.76
N GLN A 4 10.68 -45.64 3.68
CA GLN A 4 10.79 -44.54 2.73
C GLN A 4 10.27 -43.25 3.39
N ALA A 5 11.11 -42.22 3.41
CA ALA A 5 10.68 -40.87 3.74
C ALA A 5 9.88 -40.31 2.55
N ILE A 6 8.61 -39.96 2.81
CA ILE A 6 7.76 -39.24 1.86
C ILE A 6 8.20 -37.78 1.92
N THR A 7 8.95 -37.36 0.92
CA THR A 7 9.30 -35.96 0.70
C THR A 7 8.04 -35.21 0.24
N LEU A 8 7.41 -34.43 1.12
CA LEU A 8 6.46 -33.41 0.69
C LEU A 8 7.26 -32.24 0.09
N SER A 9 7.41 -32.26 -1.23
CA SER A 9 7.83 -31.08 -1.99
C SER A 9 6.71 -30.03 -1.93
N LEU A 10 6.88 -29.06 -1.04
CA LEU A 10 6.06 -27.85 -1.02
C LEU A 10 6.43 -27.04 -2.27
N ALA A 11 5.64 -27.20 -3.33
CA ALA A 11 5.72 -26.36 -4.51
C ALA A 11 5.53 -24.91 -4.06
N ALA A 12 6.60 -24.12 -4.11
CA ALA A 12 6.52 -22.69 -4.04
C ALA A 12 5.72 -22.22 -5.27
N LEU A 13 4.42 -21.98 -5.09
CA LEU A 13 3.70 -21.10 -6.00
C LEU A 13 4.34 -19.73 -5.83
N LEU A 14 5.27 -19.42 -6.72
CA LEU A 14 5.58 -18.05 -7.08
C LEU A 14 4.25 -17.42 -7.47
N GLY A 15 3.71 -16.58 -6.59
CA GLY A 15 2.62 -15.68 -6.90
C GLY A 15 3.10 -14.70 -7.97
N SER A 16 3.19 -15.19 -9.20
CA SER A 16 2.75 -14.40 -10.34
C SER A 16 1.31 -14.04 -10.01
N SER A 17 1.06 -12.75 -9.82
CA SER A 17 -0.27 -12.20 -9.64
C SER A 17 -1.06 -12.50 -10.91
N ALA A 18 -1.62 -13.70 -10.98
CA ALA A 18 -2.64 -14.07 -11.94
C ALA A 18 -3.84 -13.21 -11.58
N ALA A 19 -4.01 -12.13 -12.34
CA ALA A 19 -5.25 -11.39 -12.40
C ALA A 19 -6.41 -12.39 -12.50
N LEU A 20 -7.25 -12.46 -11.47
CA LEU A 20 -8.58 -13.02 -11.63
C LEU A 20 -9.33 -12.00 -12.49
N ALA A 21 -9.26 -12.20 -13.80
CA ALA A 21 -10.00 -11.43 -14.77
C ALA A 21 -11.50 -11.70 -14.57
N ASN A 22 -12.19 -10.75 -13.96
CA ASN A 22 -13.64 -10.67 -14.04
C ASN A 22 -13.99 -9.90 -15.34
N PRO A 23 -14.72 -10.50 -16.30
CA PRO A 23 -15.05 -9.85 -17.57
C PRO A 23 -16.14 -8.80 -17.31
N GLY A 24 -15.75 -7.55 -17.08
CA GLY A 24 -16.70 -6.46 -16.88
C GLY A 24 -16.11 -5.06 -16.69
N PHE A 25 -14.81 -4.94 -16.39
CA PHE A 25 -14.13 -3.66 -16.28
C PHE A 25 -12.84 -3.68 -17.10
N ALA A 26 -12.69 -2.73 -18.01
CA ALA A 26 -11.47 -2.56 -18.79
C ALA A 26 -10.32 -2.14 -17.85
N GLY A 27 -9.33 -3.02 -17.70
CA GLY A 27 -8.11 -2.81 -16.92
C GLY A 27 -8.05 -3.69 -15.67
N ALA A 28 -7.13 -4.67 -15.64
CA ALA A 28 -6.80 -5.38 -14.41
C ALA A 28 -6.26 -4.39 -13.36
N PRO A 29 -6.53 -4.60 -12.06
CA PRO A 29 -6.00 -3.76 -10.99
C PRO A 29 -4.47 -3.85 -10.92
N ASP A 30 -3.80 -2.73 -10.68
CA ASP A 30 -2.36 -2.70 -10.39
C ASP A 30 -2.13 -2.61 -8.89
N LEU A 31 -1.37 -3.57 -8.38
CA LEU A 31 -1.32 -3.91 -6.97
C LEU A 31 0.11 -4.26 -6.60
N TYR A 32 0.62 -3.67 -5.53
CA TYR A 32 1.89 -4.09 -4.98
C TYR A 32 1.99 -3.84 -3.47
N ALA A 33 2.37 -4.89 -2.74
CA ALA A 33 2.80 -4.80 -1.35
C ALA A 33 4.26 -5.25 -1.24
N ASN A 34 5.06 -4.53 -0.45
CA ASN A 34 6.45 -4.87 -0.16
C ASN A 34 6.55 -6.00 0.88
N ILE A 35 6.08 -7.19 0.51
CA ILE A 35 6.11 -8.36 1.38
C ILE A 35 7.49 -9.01 1.28
N PRO A 36 8.20 -9.26 2.40
CA PRO A 36 9.43 -10.04 2.41
C PRO A 36 9.24 -11.43 1.79
N ASN A 37 10.28 -11.94 1.09
CA ASN A 37 10.34 -13.31 0.59
C ASN A 37 11.57 -14.02 1.22
N PRO A 38 11.42 -15.13 1.97
CA PRO A 38 10.19 -15.88 2.25
C PRO A 38 9.16 -15.06 3.01
N LEU A 39 7.87 -15.41 2.84
CA LEU A 39 6.77 -14.75 3.54
C LEU A 39 7.06 -14.67 5.04
N PRO A 40 6.75 -13.54 5.69
CA PRO A 40 6.95 -13.38 7.13
C PRO A 40 6.29 -14.51 7.92
N GLN A 41 6.97 -15.03 8.94
CA GLN A 41 6.30 -15.83 9.96
C GLN A 41 5.38 -14.91 10.75
N GLY A 42 4.06 -15.07 10.59
CA GLY A 42 3.05 -14.26 11.26
C GLY A 42 2.17 -13.47 10.28
N ARG A 43 1.61 -12.37 10.78
CA ARG A 43 0.67 -11.55 10.02
C ARG A 43 1.38 -10.76 8.94
N HIS A 44 0.77 -10.62 7.78
CA HIS A 44 1.25 -9.79 6.67
C HIS A 44 0.06 -9.24 5.89
N ILE A 45 0.29 -8.25 5.05
CA ILE A 45 -0.74 -7.75 4.14
C ILE A 45 -0.54 -8.27 2.73
N ASP A 46 -1.63 -8.23 1.97
CA ASP A 46 -1.61 -8.22 0.51
C ASP A 46 -2.64 -7.22 0.00
N VAL A 47 -2.53 -6.85 -1.26
CA VAL A 47 -3.40 -5.89 -1.93
C VAL A 47 -4.06 -6.53 -3.13
N GLY A 48 -5.30 -6.15 -3.39
CA GLY A 48 -6.19 -6.83 -4.33
C GLY A 48 -7.25 -5.91 -4.90
N ALA A 49 -7.92 -6.34 -5.96
CA ALA A 49 -9.27 -5.86 -6.19
C ALA A 49 -10.24 -6.63 -5.27
N THR A 50 -11.21 -5.91 -4.70
CA THR A 50 -12.37 -6.55 -4.07
C THR A 50 -13.32 -7.12 -5.12
N ALA A 51 -14.29 -7.92 -4.68
CA ALA A 51 -15.30 -8.50 -5.57
C ALA A 51 -16.14 -7.44 -6.32
N ASP A 52 -16.32 -6.26 -5.73
CA ASP A 52 -16.98 -5.09 -6.33
C ASP A 52 -16.03 -4.20 -7.16
N GLY A 53 -14.81 -4.67 -7.43
CA GLY A 53 -13.86 -4.01 -8.33
C GLY A 53 -13.20 -2.76 -7.74
N LYS A 54 -13.06 -2.68 -6.42
CA LYS A 54 -12.39 -1.58 -5.70
C LYS A 54 -10.97 -1.95 -5.30
N ALA A 55 -10.12 -0.94 -5.16
CA ALA A 55 -8.79 -1.11 -4.59
C ALA A 55 -8.90 -1.56 -3.12
N GLY A 56 -8.31 -2.72 -2.82
CA GLY A 56 -8.47 -3.42 -1.56
C GLY A 56 -7.16 -3.82 -0.90
N LEU A 57 -7.29 -4.20 0.37
CA LEU A 57 -6.24 -4.76 1.21
C LEU A 57 -6.80 -5.88 2.08
N VAL A 58 -5.97 -6.90 2.32
CA VAL A 58 -6.23 -7.99 3.26
C VAL A 58 -5.07 -8.10 4.24
N VAL A 59 -5.39 -8.35 5.51
CA VAL A 59 -4.40 -8.73 6.53
C VAL A 59 -4.50 -10.25 6.74
N PHE A 60 -3.50 -10.98 6.26
CA PHE A 60 -3.42 -12.42 6.40
C PHE A 60 -2.90 -12.82 7.78
N ASP A 61 -3.59 -13.77 8.40
CA ASP A 61 -3.19 -14.46 9.62
C ASP A 61 -3.81 -15.86 9.63
N LYS A 62 -2.99 -16.89 9.37
CA LYS A 62 -3.45 -18.29 9.33
C LYS A 62 -3.99 -18.78 10.68
N THR A 63 -3.64 -18.12 11.78
CA THR A 63 -4.10 -18.48 13.12
C THR A 63 -5.49 -17.93 13.44
N GLN A 64 -6.00 -16.96 12.67
CA GLN A 64 -7.34 -16.43 12.89
C GLN A 64 -8.40 -17.26 12.18
N THR A 65 -9.25 -17.90 12.98
CA THR A 65 -10.42 -18.65 12.56
C THR A 65 -11.68 -18.08 13.20
N GLY A 66 -12.85 -18.36 12.61
CA GLY A 66 -14.15 -17.88 13.13
C GLY A 66 -14.51 -16.46 12.68
N ASN A 67 -15.18 -15.70 13.55
CA ASN A 67 -15.69 -14.36 13.24
C ASN A 67 -14.59 -13.28 13.35
N THR A 68 -13.63 -13.32 12.43
CA THR A 68 -12.52 -12.37 12.34
C THR A 68 -12.61 -11.54 11.05
N ALA A 69 -12.06 -10.33 11.06
CA ALA A 69 -11.83 -9.51 9.88
C ALA A 69 -10.54 -9.89 9.13
N ASN A 70 -9.62 -10.63 9.76
CA ASN A 70 -8.43 -11.16 9.09
C ASN A 70 -8.82 -12.09 7.93
N ASN A 71 -7.92 -12.24 6.95
CA ASN A 71 -8.08 -13.09 5.77
C ASN A 71 -9.26 -12.70 4.86
N LYS A 72 -9.80 -11.49 5.01
CA LYS A 72 -10.88 -10.94 4.17
C LYS A 72 -10.38 -9.69 3.45
N MET A 73 -10.53 -9.67 2.13
CA MET A 73 -10.24 -8.49 1.33
C MET A 73 -11.28 -7.40 1.59
N VAL A 74 -10.83 -6.18 1.88
CA VAL A 74 -11.71 -5.03 2.14
C VAL A 74 -11.26 -3.84 1.30
N ALA A 75 -12.24 -3.12 0.73
CA ALA A 75 -11.97 -1.93 -0.06
C ALA A 75 -11.42 -0.80 0.81
N LEU A 76 -10.39 -0.11 0.32
CA LEU A 76 -9.73 0.99 1.05
C LEU A 76 -10.64 2.21 1.17
N ASP A 77 -11.53 2.45 0.20
CA ASP A 77 -12.56 3.49 0.28
C ASP A 77 -13.58 3.21 1.40
N LYS A 78 -14.00 1.95 1.56
CA LYS A 78 -14.87 1.51 2.65
C LYS A 78 -14.18 1.70 4.00
N MET A 79 -12.91 1.33 4.13
CA MET A 79 -12.13 1.58 5.35
C MET A 79 -12.02 3.07 5.66
N ALA A 80 -11.68 3.89 4.66
CA ALA A 80 -11.60 5.34 4.79
C ALA A 80 -12.95 5.96 5.23
N SER A 81 -14.07 5.46 4.70
CA SER A 81 -15.42 5.93 5.05
C SER A 81 -15.83 5.63 6.51
N MET A 82 -15.05 4.84 7.25
CA MET A 82 -15.25 4.64 8.70
C MET A 82 -14.71 5.81 9.52
N ALA A 83 -13.77 6.59 8.98
CA ALA A 83 -13.24 7.76 9.66
C ALA A 83 -14.34 8.82 9.85
N GLY A 84 -14.47 9.34 11.08
CA GLY A 84 -15.44 10.39 11.40
C GLY A 84 -16.87 9.90 11.67
N ARG A 85 -17.12 8.59 11.61
CA ARG A 85 -18.41 8.04 12.07
C ARG A 85 -18.52 8.17 13.59
N TRP A 86 -19.70 8.54 14.08
CA TRP A 86 -19.91 8.84 15.51
C TRP A 86 -19.60 7.66 16.44
N TYR A 87 -19.75 6.42 15.95
CA TYR A 87 -19.47 5.18 16.69
C TYR A 87 -18.04 4.65 16.50
N VAL A 88 -17.19 5.34 15.71
CA VAL A 88 -15.78 4.99 15.52
C VAL A 88 -14.92 6.06 16.18
N SER A 89 -14.23 5.69 17.26
CA SER A 89 -13.33 6.61 17.93
C SER A 89 -12.22 7.10 17.00
N LYS A 90 -11.81 8.37 17.15
CA LYS A 90 -10.64 8.93 16.46
C LYS A 90 -9.35 8.13 16.77
N ASN A 91 -9.30 7.44 17.91
CA ASN A 91 -8.19 6.56 18.28
C ASN A 91 -8.16 5.24 17.51
N ILE A 92 -9.21 4.91 16.75
CA ILE A 92 -9.30 3.69 15.93
C ILE A 92 -9.15 4.02 14.46
N MET A 93 -9.90 5.00 13.94
CA MET A 93 -9.80 5.41 12.55
C MET A 93 -10.03 6.91 12.43
N HIS A 94 -9.03 7.61 11.90
CA HIS A 94 -9.11 9.05 11.70
C HIS A 94 -8.27 9.50 10.52
N LYS A 95 -8.81 10.43 9.73
CA LYS A 95 -8.04 11.17 8.72
C LYS A 95 -7.38 12.37 9.38
N ASP A 96 -6.07 12.38 9.41
CA ASP A 96 -5.29 13.43 10.06
C ASP A 96 -5.09 14.67 9.15
N ASN A 97 -4.41 15.70 9.67
CA ASN A 97 -4.20 16.96 8.96
C ASN A 97 -3.20 16.84 7.79
N GLN A 98 -2.48 15.72 7.69
CA GLN A 98 -1.63 15.43 6.54
C GLN A 98 -2.43 14.78 5.38
N GLY A 99 -3.70 14.46 5.64
CA GLY A 99 -4.59 13.79 4.71
C GLY A 99 -4.43 12.27 4.73
N VAL A 100 -3.82 11.71 5.77
CA VAL A 100 -3.58 10.27 5.93
C VAL A 100 -4.63 9.68 6.86
N TYR A 101 -5.27 8.61 6.44
CA TYR A 101 -6.12 7.77 7.29
C TYR A 101 -5.22 6.89 8.13
N VAL A 102 -5.31 7.03 9.45
CA VAL A 102 -4.57 6.21 10.41
C VAL A 102 -5.58 5.30 11.11
N GLY A 103 -5.51 4.02 10.76
CA GLY A 103 -6.31 2.94 11.31
C GLY A 103 -5.52 2.15 12.36
N ARG A 104 -5.84 2.34 13.64
CA ARG A 104 -5.31 1.56 14.78
C ARG A 104 -6.28 0.46 15.14
N MET A 105 -6.41 -0.53 14.26
CA MET A 105 -7.39 -1.59 14.42
C MET A 105 -7.14 -2.42 15.70
N TYR A 106 -5.88 -2.48 16.15
CA TYR A 106 -5.50 -3.07 17.44
C TYR A 106 -6.17 -2.45 18.68
N ASN A 107 -6.76 -1.25 18.57
CA ASN A 107 -7.55 -0.62 19.63
C ASN A 107 -9.04 -1.00 19.57
N MET A 108 -9.46 -1.81 18.60
CA MET A 108 -10.83 -2.34 18.51
C MET A 108 -11.00 -3.55 19.43
N THR A 109 -10.65 -3.38 20.71
CA THR A 109 -10.79 -4.38 21.77
C THR A 109 -11.95 -4.02 22.71
N GLY A 110 -12.26 -4.91 23.67
CA GLY A 110 -13.24 -4.62 24.72
C GLY A 110 -14.63 -4.38 24.15
N LEU A 111 -15.23 -3.21 24.38
CA LEU A 111 -16.62 -2.88 24.02
C LEU A 111 -16.98 -3.18 22.56
N TYR A 112 -16.02 -3.07 21.62
CA TYR A 112 -16.26 -3.39 20.21
C TYR A 112 -16.49 -4.88 19.95
N SER A 113 -15.95 -5.79 20.76
CA SER A 113 -16.17 -7.23 20.62
C SER A 113 -17.58 -7.67 21.04
N TRP A 114 -18.32 -6.80 21.72
CA TRP A 114 -19.70 -7.05 22.17
C TRP A 114 -20.75 -6.59 21.16
N ILE A 115 -20.34 -5.93 20.07
CA ILE A 115 -21.25 -5.52 18.99
C ILE A 115 -21.68 -6.78 18.21
N PRO A 116 -22.96 -7.19 18.28
CA PRO A 116 -23.41 -8.42 17.62
C PRO A 116 -23.18 -8.35 16.11
N GLY A 117 -22.59 -9.41 15.55
CA GLY A 117 -22.33 -9.53 14.12
C GLY A 117 -21.11 -8.76 13.60
N MET A 118 -20.41 -7.98 14.44
CA MET A 118 -19.14 -7.36 14.05
C MET A 118 -18.00 -8.39 14.16
N PRO A 119 -17.21 -8.63 13.10
CA PRO A 119 -16.00 -9.44 13.20
C PRO A 119 -14.96 -8.81 14.14
N ASP A 120 -14.07 -9.63 14.71
CA ASP A 120 -12.91 -9.13 15.46
C ASP A 120 -11.93 -8.42 14.51
N HIS A 121 -11.63 -7.15 14.79
CA HIS A 121 -10.68 -6.31 14.05
C HIS A 121 -9.37 -6.06 14.83
N SER A 122 -9.29 -6.48 16.10
CA SER A 122 -8.15 -6.18 16.98
C SER A 122 -6.82 -6.76 16.52
N LYS A 123 -6.86 -7.67 15.54
CA LYS A 123 -5.72 -8.39 14.97
C LYS A 123 -5.35 -7.95 13.55
N LEU A 124 -5.89 -6.82 13.10
CA LEU A 124 -5.54 -6.21 11.81
C LEU A 124 -4.32 -5.28 11.90
N GLY A 125 -3.75 -5.03 13.09
CA GLY A 125 -2.57 -4.19 13.26
C GLY A 125 -2.85 -2.68 13.06
N ARG A 126 -1.86 -1.96 12.52
CA ARG A 126 -1.96 -0.53 12.17
C ARG A 126 -1.86 -0.34 10.66
N MET A 127 -2.70 0.52 10.11
CA MET A 127 -2.62 0.98 8.72
C MET A 127 -2.53 2.50 8.69
N SER A 128 -1.69 3.04 7.81
CA SER A 128 -1.61 4.47 7.53
C SER A 128 -1.60 4.65 6.02
N PHE A 129 -2.67 5.20 5.45
CA PHE A 129 -2.90 5.21 4.00
C PHE A 129 -3.60 6.47 3.52
N ALA A 130 -3.40 6.81 2.25
CA ALA A 130 -4.00 7.98 1.63
C ALA A 130 -4.50 7.67 0.22
N GLN A 131 -5.48 8.47 -0.23
CA GLN A 131 -6.04 8.42 -1.56
C GLN A 131 -5.28 9.35 -2.51
N VAL A 132 -5.15 8.96 -3.78
CA VAL A 132 -4.58 9.80 -4.84
C VAL A 132 -5.67 10.60 -5.56
N GLY A 133 -5.78 11.88 -5.20
CA GLY A 133 -6.83 12.76 -5.75
C GLY A 133 -8.22 12.18 -5.47
N ASN A 134 -9.05 12.06 -6.51
CA ASN A 134 -10.38 11.46 -6.43
C ASN A 134 -10.44 10.04 -7.04
N ASN A 135 -9.30 9.46 -7.40
CA ASN A 135 -9.24 8.12 -7.99
C ASN A 135 -9.36 7.05 -6.91
N ASP A 136 -9.82 5.85 -7.29
CA ASP A 136 -9.75 4.67 -6.42
C ASP A 136 -8.33 4.06 -6.47
N VAL A 137 -7.38 4.88 -6.04
CA VAL A 137 -5.95 4.61 -6.03
C VAL A 137 -5.42 5.04 -4.67
N TRP A 138 -4.75 4.12 -4.00
CA TRP A 138 -4.37 4.25 -2.61
C TRP A 138 -2.94 3.80 -2.40
N PHE A 139 -2.30 4.40 -1.41
CA PHE A 139 -0.94 4.06 -1.04
C PHE A 139 -0.76 4.24 0.47
N GLY A 140 0.16 3.49 1.06
CA GLY A 140 0.35 3.56 2.51
C GLY A 140 1.31 2.53 3.05
N GLU A 141 1.21 2.36 4.36
CA GLU A 141 1.94 1.33 5.10
C GLU A 141 1.02 0.58 6.06
N TRP A 142 1.44 -0.63 6.38
CA TRP A 142 0.89 -1.47 7.43
C TRP A 142 1.99 -1.91 8.39
N ALA A 143 1.63 -2.16 9.64
CA ALA A 143 2.50 -2.81 10.61
C ALA A 143 1.70 -3.75 11.50
N ASP A 144 2.33 -4.86 11.88
CA ASP A 144 1.80 -5.79 12.84
C ASP A 144 1.89 -5.20 14.26
N VAL A 145 0.74 -4.82 14.82
CA VAL A 145 0.65 -4.28 16.18
C VAL A 145 -0.24 -5.20 17.01
N ALA A 146 0.24 -5.55 18.21
CA ALA A 146 -0.51 -6.41 19.12
C ALA A 146 -1.83 -5.76 19.57
N ALA A 147 -2.88 -6.56 19.71
CA ALA A 147 -4.17 -6.11 20.21
C ALA A 147 -4.01 -5.45 21.59
N GLY A 148 -4.64 -4.28 21.80
CA GLY A 148 -4.57 -3.53 23.05
C GLY A 148 -3.24 -2.82 23.32
N ALA A 149 -2.30 -2.79 22.36
CA ALA A 149 -1.06 -2.05 22.51
C ALA A 149 -1.29 -0.54 22.72
N ALA A 150 -0.28 0.15 23.26
CA ALA A 150 -0.36 1.59 23.47
C ALA A 150 -0.43 2.36 22.13
N ASN A 151 -1.16 3.47 22.13
CA ASN A 151 -1.20 4.40 21.00
C ASN A 151 0.21 4.82 20.57
N GLY A 152 0.48 4.72 19.27
CA GLY A 152 1.78 5.08 18.71
C GLY A 152 2.80 3.93 18.73
N SER A 153 2.37 2.70 19.04
CA SER A 153 3.20 1.51 18.88
C SER A 153 3.62 1.33 17.42
N ALA A 154 4.93 1.20 17.18
CA ALA A 154 5.50 1.06 15.84
C ALA A 154 5.10 -0.25 15.16
N GLY A 155 5.01 -1.34 15.93
CA GLY A 155 4.73 -2.68 15.43
C GLY A 155 5.94 -3.36 14.79
N SER A 156 5.72 -4.56 14.27
CA SER A 156 6.68 -5.33 13.48
C SER A 156 6.18 -5.54 12.06
N ASN A 157 6.98 -6.20 11.23
CA ASN A 157 6.64 -6.55 9.84
C ASN A 157 6.06 -5.37 9.03
N ARG A 158 6.68 -4.19 9.16
CA ARG A 158 6.24 -3.00 8.44
C ARG A 158 6.28 -3.28 6.94
N THR A 159 5.17 -3.02 6.25
CA THR A 159 5.03 -3.21 4.80
C THR A 159 4.49 -1.94 4.18
N VAL A 160 5.15 -1.43 3.14
CA VAL A 160 4.60 -0.36 2.27
C VAL A 160 3.84 -0.96 1.11
N PHE A 161 2.78 -0.29 0.67
CA PHE A 161 1.92 -0.78 -0.41
C PHE A 161 1.35 0.35 -1.26
N TYR A 162 0.92 0.01 -2.47
CA TYR A 162 -0.10 0.74 -3.22
C TYR A 162 -1.10 -0.24 -3.84
N SER A 163 -2.32 0.23 -4.02
CA SER A 163 -3.44 -0.54 -4.58
C SER A 163 -4.31 0.42 -5.38
N GLY A 164 -4.53 0.13 -6.66
CA GLY A 164 -5.34 1.00 -7.51
C GLY A 164 -6.12 0.22 -8.56
N VAL A 165 -7.29 0.76 -8.88
CA VAL A 165 -8.10 0.34 -10.04
C VAL A 165 -8.15 1.46 -11.07
N GLY A 166 -8.54 1.14 -12.31
CA GLY A 166 -8.52 2.12 -13.40
C GLY A 166 -7.10 2.45 -13.86
N LYS A 167 -6.28 1.40 -14.04
CA LYS A 167 -4.97 1.49 -14.71
C LYS A 167 -5.12 2.27 -16.02
N THR A 168 -4.17 3.18 -16.27
CA THR A 168 -4.20 3.95 -17.52
C THR A 168 -4.06 2.98 -18.70
N THR A 169 -4.97 3.06 -19.66
CA THR A 169 -4.90 2.22 -20.87
C THR A 169 -4.02 2.82 -21.95
N ASN A 170 -4.00 4.16 -22.06
CA ASN A 170 -3.19 4.89 -23.02
C ASN A 170 -2.46 6.04 -22.31
N LEU A 171 -1.16 5.86 -22.05
CA LEU A 171 -0.31 6.97 -21.64
C LEU A 171 0.00 7.87 -22.83
N PRO A 172 0.22 9.18 -22.61
CA PRO A 172 0.83 10.02 -23.63
C PRO A 172 2.15 9.40 -24.11
N THR A 173 2.47 9.60 -25.38
CA THR A 173 3.74 9.16 -26.00
C THR A 173 4.71 10.32 -26.22
N SER A 174 4.32 11.53 -25.81
CA SER A 174 5.10 12.75 -25.93
C SER A 174 4.70 13.74 -24.83
N GLY A 175 5.53 14.77 -24.65
CA GLY A 175 5.32 15.81 -23.65
C GLY A 175 5.67 15.35 -22.24
N THR A 176 5.43 16.25 -21.29
CA THR A 176 5.72 16.04 -19.87
C THR A 176 4.46 16.24 -19.02
N ALA A 177 4.44 15.61 -17.85
CA ALA A 177 3.42 15.82 -16.83
C ALA A 177 4.08 15.89 -15.46
N THR A 178 3.68 16.86 -14.65
CA THR A 178 4.14 17.01 -13.26
C THR A 178 3.04 16.57 -12.30
N TYR A 179 3.44 15.80 -11.30
CA TYR A 179 2.56 15.22 -10.29
C TYR A 179 2.95 15.78 -8.93
N THR A 180 1.97 16.31 -8.20
CA THR A 180 2.18 16.67 -6.80
C THR A 180 2.06 15.40 -5.97
N VAL A 181 3.16 14.97 -5.35
CA VAL A 181 3.24 13.67 -4.66
C VAL A 181 3.36 13.82 -3.15
N LYS A 182 2.74 12.86 -2.45
CA LYS A 182 2.97 12.60 -1.02
C LYS A 182 3.58 11.22 -0.84
N GLY A 183 4.44 11.09 0.18
CA GLY A 183 5.02 9.81 0.59
C GLY A 183 4.70 9.49 2.05
N ILE A 184 4.31 8.24 2.30
CA ILE A 184 4.05 7.69 3.63
C ILE A 184 5.23 6.81 4.03
N ASN A 185 5.87 7.21 5.13
CA ASN A 185 6.97 6.49 5.77
C ASN A 185 6.90 6.65 7.29
N ASN A 186 6.88 5.52 8.01
CA ASN A 186 6.80 5.46 9.48
C ASN A 186 5.72 6.39 10.05
N HIS A 187 4.54 6.39 9.44
CA HIS A 187 3.41 7.25 9.80
C HIS A 187 2.63 6.64 10.96
N VAL A 188 3.29 6.51 12.11
CA VAL A 188 2.81 5.75 13.27
C VAL A 188 1.76 6.53 14.07
N ALA A 189 2.02 7.81 14.29
CA ALA A 189 1.14 8.71 15.02
C ALA A 189 0.26 9.51 14.05
N HIS A 190 -0.84 10.06 14.55
CA HIS A 190 -1.58 11.06 13.78
C HIS A 190 -0.69 12.29 13.58
N ASN A 191 -0.78 12.88 12.39
CA ASN A 191 -0.02 14.06 12.01
C ASN A 191 1.51 13.86 11.97
N THR A 192 2.00 12.62 11.91
CA THR A 192 3.39 12.38 11.49
C THR A 192 3.60 13.05 10.14
N ALA A 193 4.69 13.81 9.96
CA ALA A 193 4.90 14.53 8.71
C ALA A 193 5.03 13.56 7.53
N VAL A 194 4.29 13.81 6.45
CA VAL A 194 4.46 13.09 5.19
C VAL A 194 5.63 13.66 4.40
N LEU A 195 6.23 12.85 3.53
CA LEU A 195 7.11 13.37 2.50
C LEU A 195 6.27 14.11 1.46
N GLN A 196 6.77 15.22 0.94
CA GLN A 196 6.10 16.00 -0.10
C GLN A 196 7.07 16.33 -1.21
N GLY A 197 6.58 16.42 -2.44
CA GLY A 197 7.41 16.83 -3.56
C GLY A 197 6.70 16.72 -4.89
N GLN A 198 7.51 16.62 -5.95
CA GLN A 198 7.01 16.53 -7.31
C GLN A 198 7.72 15.42 -8.06
N LEU A 199 6.97 14.69 -8.88
CA LEU A 199 7.51 13.80 -9.90
C LEU A 199 7.14 14.34 -11.28
N THR A 200 8.08 14.31 -12.20
CA THR A 200 7.88 14.69 -13.60
C THR A 200 8.02 13.44 -14.46
N ALA A 201 6.93 13.05 -15.12
CA ALA A 201 6.94 12.06 -16.17
C ALA A 201 7.24 12.76 -17.49
N ASP A 202 8.32 12.38 -18.14
CA ASP A 202 8.64 12.72 -19.51
C ASP A 202 8.26 11.53 -20.38
N PHE A 203 7.11 11.64 -21.04
CA PHE A 203 6.55 10.58 -21.88
C PHE A 203 7.26 10.47 -23.22
N GLY A 204 7.89 11.55 -23.70
CA GLY A 204 8.71 11.50 -24.91
C GLY A 204 10.00 10.71 -24.71
N ASN A 205 10.61 10.82 -23.53
CA ASN A 205 11.83 10.10 -23.17
C ASN A 205 11.58 8.82 -22.36
N ASN A 206 10.32 8.51 -22.04
CA ASN A 206 9.91 7.40 -21.17
C ASN A 206 10.62 7.40 -19.81
N ARG A 207 10.75 8.58 -19.17
CA ARG A 207 11.43 8.72 -17.87
C ARG A 207 10.56 9.37 -16.81
N LEU A 208 10.64 8.87 -15.59
CA LEU A 208 10.08 9.47 -14.38
C LEU A 208 11.22 9.93 -13.46
N ASN A 209 11.16 11.19 -13.04
CA ASN A 209 12.15 11.81 -12.17
C ASN A 209 11.49 12.63 -11.07
N GLY A 210 12.16 12.78 -9.94
CA GLY A 210 11.78 13.78 -8.95
C GLY A 210 12.20 13.40 -7.55
N THR A 211 11.80 14.24 -6.60
CA THR A 211 12.15 14.06 -5.19
C THR A 211 10.93 14.38 -4.35
N LEU A 212 10.77 13.59 -3.29
CA LEU A 212 9.84 13.84 -2.21
C LEU A 212 10.62 13.82 -0.89
N SER A 213 10.38 14.79 -0.02
CA SER A 213 11.14 14.93 1.21
C SER A 213 10.31 15.45 2.38
N ARG A 214 10.84 15.18 3.57
CA ARG A 214 10.56 15.85 4.85
C ARG A 214 11.90 16.07 5.56
N SER A 215 11.88 16.70 6.73
CA SER A 215 13.08 17.15 7.45
C SER A 215 14.22 16.14 7.59
N ASP A 216 13.90 14.87 7.79
CA ASP A 216 14.81 13.77 8.12
C ASP A 216 14.92 12.69 7.02
N LEU A 217 14.10 12.78 5.97
CA LEU A 217 14.07 11.80 4.89
C LEU A 217 13.78 12.45 3.54
N SER A 218 14.65 12.20 2.58
CA SER A 218 14.47 12.53 1.17
C SER A 218 14.55 11.26 0.34
N ILE A 219 13.60 11.06 -0.57
CA ILE A 219 13.57 9.99 -1.54
C ILE A 219 13.64 10.60 -2.93
N THR A 220 14.70 10.29 -3.67
CA THR A 220 14.87 10.70 -5.06
C THR A 220 14.60 9.52 -5.98
N ILE A 221 13.70 9.71 -6.94
CA ILE A 221 13.51 8.83 -8.09
C ILE A 221 14.33 9.43 -9.23
N ASN A 222 15.34 8.69 -9.69
CA ASN A 222 16.22 9.15 -10.75
C ASN A 222 16.15 8.19 -11.92
N ASN A 223 15.65 8.71 -13.05
CA ASN A 223 15.66 8.08 -14.35
C ASN A 223 14.89 6.75 -14.41
N ALA A 224 13.81 6.62 -13.63
CA ALA A 224 12.96 5.43 -13.69
C ALA A 224 12.31 5.32 -15.07
N THR A 225 12.35 4.13 -15.65
CA THR A 225 11.82 3.87 -16.99
C THR A 225 10.30 3.75 -16.92
N ILE A 226 9.61 4.48 -17.79
CA ILE A 226 8.17 4.36 -18.01
C ILE A 226 7.94 3.30 -19.10
N ASN A 227 7.09 2.34 -18.82
CA ASN A 227 6.55 1.41 -19.80
C ASN A 227 5.15 1.89 -20.20
N THR A 228 5.02 2.44 -21.41
CA THR A 228 3.76 3.01 -21.90
C THR A 228 2.70 1.95 -22.18
N ALA A 229 3.11 0.73 -22.58
CA ALA A 229 2.19 -0.36 -22.88
C ALA A 229 1.52 -0.92 -21.61
N ASP A 230 2.26 -0.91 -20.50
CA ASP A 230 1.81 -1.41 -19.21
C ASP A 230 1.50 -0.28 -18.22
N ALA A 231 1.47 0.98 -18.68
CA ALA A 231 1.28 2.17 -17.83
C ALA A 231 2.03 2.10 -16.49
N SER A 232 3.25 1.58 -16.51
CA SER A 232 4.04 1.28 -15.32
C SER A 232 5.36 2.02 -15.35
N PHE A 233 6.03 2.09 -14.21
CA PHE A 233 7.38 2.59 -14.14
C PHE A 233 8.20 1.78 -13.15
N SER A 234 9.50 1.67 -13.42
CA SER A 234 10.45 1.05 -12.49
C SER A 234 11.86 1.60 -12.68
N GLY A 235 12.67 1.59 -11.63
CA GLY A 235 14.06 2.03 -11.71
C GLY A 235 14.74 2.20 -10.37
N ALA A 236 15.74 3.07 -10.34
CA ALA A 236 16.51 3.38 -9.14
C ALA A 236 15.80 4.42 -8.26
N ALA A 237 15.93 4.22 -6.94
CA ALA A 237 15.61 5.21 -5.93
C ALA A 237 16.85 5.49 -5.08
N LYS A 238 16.92 6.66 -4.47
CA LYS A 238 17.98 7.00 -3.51
C LYS A 238 17.40 7.68 -2.28
N ALA A 239 17.65 7.13 -1.10
CA ALA A 239 17.30 7.76 0.15
C ALA A 239 18.48 8.60 0.67
N ASN A 240 18.19 9.84 1.08
CA ASN A 240 19.14 10.79 1.64
C ASN A 240 20.42 10.96 0.80
N GLY A 241 20.32 10.83 -0.52
CA GLY A 241 21.42 11.02 -1.45
C GLY A 241 22.51 9.94 -1.42
N SER A 242 22.45 8.95 -0.54
CA SER A 242 23.52 7.96 -0.34
C SER A 242 23.04 6.49 -0.34
N ILE A 243 21.81 6.23 0.09
CA ILE A 243 21.31 4.86 0.24
C ILE A 243 20.58 4.46 -1.02
N ASN A 244 21.13 3.49 -1.75
CA ASN A 244 20.56 3.00 -3.00
C ASN A 244 19.34 2.12 -2.74
N GLY A 245 18.35 2.24 -3.60
CA GLY A 245 17.13 1.48 -3.58
C GLY A 245 16.52 1.33 -4.96
N THR A 246 15.32 0.76 -5.01
CA THR A 246 14.54 0.62 -6.22
C THR A 246 13.18 1.29 -6.06
N THR A 247 12.59 1.69 -7.17
CA THR A 247 11.23 2.21 -7.22
C THR A 247 10.44 1.48 -8.28
N GLN A 248 9.14 1.34 -8.05
CA GLN A 248 8.20 0.86 -9.04
C GLN A 248 6.79 1.35 -8.74
N GLY A 249 5.96 1.42 -9.76
CA GLY A 249 4.57 1.85 -9.63
C GLY A 249 3.85 1.91 -10.98
N HIS A 250 2.66 2.49 -10.94
CA HIS A 250 1.75 2.54 -12.07
C HIS A 250 1.07 3.91 -12.21
N PHE A 251 0.61 4.20 -13.42
CA PHE A 251 -0.20 5.36 -13.76
C PHE A 251 -1.67 4.95 -13.87
N TYR A 252 -2.55 5.81 -13.37
CA TYR A 252 -3.98 5.57 -13.27
C TYR A 252 -4.79 6.73 -13.86
N GLY A 253 -6.02 6.42 -14.24
CA GLY A 253 -6.96 7.38 -14.83
C GLY A 253 -6.63 7.75 -16.26
N ASN A 254 -7.41 8.68 -16.83
CA ASN A 254 -7.24 9.09 -18.21
C ASN A 254 -5.88 9.77 -18.42
N GLN A 255 -5.08 9.26 -19.36
CA GLN A 255 -3.76 9.79 -19.73
C GLN A 255 -2.80 9.99 -18.53
N GLY A 256 -2.85 9.09 -17.54
CA GLY A 256 -2.02 9.20 -16.34
C GLY A 256 -2.43 10.38 -15.47
N ALA A 257 -3.72 10.54 -15.16
CA ALA A 257 -4.19 11.58 -14.24
C ALA A 257 -3.65 11.41 -12.81
N ALA A 258 -3.23 10.19 -12.45
CA ALA A 258 -2.65 9.85 -11.16
C ALA A 258 -1.51 8.85 -11.31
N LEU A 259 -0.65 8.77 -10.30
CA LEU A 259 0.32 7.70 -10.13
C LEU A 259 0.38 7.24 -8.68
N ALA A 260 0.78 5.99 -8.48
CA ALA A 260 1.13 5.44 -7.16
C ALA A 260 2.26 4.42 -7.30
N GLY A 261 3.09 4.32 -6.27
CA GLY A 261 4.27 3.47 -6.27
C GLY A 261 4.87 3.27 -4.90
N ILE A 262 5.96 2.53 -4.86
CA ILE A 262 6.81 2.40 -3.67
C ILE A 262 8.28 2.59 -4.03
N ALA A 263 9.05 3.07 -3.06
CA ALA A 263 10.52 3.02 -3.04
C ALA A 263 10.98 2.06 -1.95
N LYS A 264 11.91 1.16 -2.28
CA LYS A 264 12.45 0.10 -1.41
C LYS A 264 13.95 0.23 -1.25
N PHE A 265 14.44 0.03 -0.03
CA PHE A 265 15.86 0.14 0.32
C PHE A 265 16.30 -1.14 1.04
N ASN A 266 17.00 -2.00 0.30
CA ASN A 266 17.45 -3.29 0.83
C ASN A 266 18.34 -3.12 2.07
N GLY A 267 18.07 -3.93 3.10
CA GLY A 267 18.74 -3.80 4.41
C GLY A 267 18.37 -2.53 5.20
N ASN A 268 17.48 -1.70 4.67
CA ASN A 268 17.09 -0.40 5.23
C ASN A 268 15.58 -0.18 5.12
N SER A 269 14.78 -1.21 5.46
CA SER A 269 13.32 -1.19 5.28
C SER A 269 12.60 -0.11 6.09
N GLN A 270 13.24 0.48 7.10
CA GLN A 270 12.77 1.68 7.78
C GLN A 270 12.63 2.89 6.83
N LEU A 271 13.33 2.89 5.70
CA LEU A 271 13.29 3.95 4.67
C LEU A 271 12.28 3.66 3.57
N ASP A 272 11.74 2.43 3.51
CA ASP A 272 10.76 2.06 2.50
C ASP A 272 9.58 3.03 2.57
N THR A 273 9.15 3.53 1.41
CA THR A 273 8.18 4.62 1.32
C THR A 273 7.16 4.30 0.24
N ALA A 274 5.87 4.31 0.59
CA ALA A 274 4.80 4.33 -0.41
C ALA A 274 4.52 5.77 -0.82
N PHE A 275 4.20 6.00 -2.10
CA PHE A 275 3.88 7.34 -2.58
C PHE A 275 2.75 7.33 -3.60
N GLY A 276 2.07 8.46 -3.71
CA GLY A 276 1.05 8.69 -4.71
C GLY A 276 0.87 10.18 -5.00
N GLY A 277 0.44 10.51 -6.21
CA GLY A 277 0.26 11.89 -6.63
C GLY A 277 -0.68 12.05 -7.81
N ALA A 278 -1.34 13.20 -7.84
CA ALA A 278 -2.21 13.61 -8.93
C ALA A 278 -1.45 14.55 -9.87
N LYS A 279 -1.75 14.43 -11.16
CA LYS A 279 -1.27 15.35 -12.19
C LYS A 279 -1.78 16.77 -11.90
N GLN A 280 -0.91 17.75 -12.06
CA GLN A 280 -1.24 19.18 -11.95
C GLN A 280 -2.08 19.68 -13.14
#